data_AF-A0A930FHL8-F1
#
_entry.id   AF-A0A930FHL8-F1
#
_cell.length_a   1.000
_cell.length_b   1.000
_cell.length_c   1.000
_cell.angle_alpha   90.00
_cell.angle_beta   90.00
_cell.angle_gamma   90.00
#
_symmetry.space_group_name_H-M   'P 1'
#
loop_
_entity.id
_entity.type
_entity.pdbx_description
1 polymer ?
#
loop_
_entity_poly.entity_id
_entity_poly.type
_entity_poly.pdbx_seq_one_letter_code
_entity_poly.pdbx_strand_id
1 'polypeptide(L)'
;MTNIEPKTNNLFNFATSELSQDAFFCWSLNWLAVKEDTDDPYYKYGKAMLDLFLGENKKDIYKEVKVLKQFNRIDVLVLFKDNQDNQYALIIEDKTNTSEHNEQIEKYKNQLNDALSKDENIRYKNLSGNQIYTAYVKTGIMYTDDLDMKNKVNTTINLDKLFKFLDLFHELSNQTISTINSNIYLDYYEYLHGINDFQNEIINNFKKNQYVENYESTHTELGYKNIFQDPYAQYYFLKKIFVECDKNRNSSESPKNDEIIFKSRIYSGSNKDGTKWTQYCFWEKQFETNIPPQEKDEHESYALFWRIDNATMNKEIYPYLALRYYDKNINKYPPSPNNENNDKCRQNIFNKLQDYITENKIDENEIFLKKESRKGTIERNLLYIPIRNLDGISLTEISKVLHDINSKLTTYCKTEFENIK
;
A
#
# COMPACT_ATOMS: atom_id res chain seq x y z
N MET A 1 36.16 -18.26 -8.21
CA MET A 1 36.44 -16.95 -7.60
C MET A 1 35.09 -16.35 -7.27
N THR A 2 34.69 -16.39 -6.00
CA THR A 2 33.49 -15.69 -5.53
C THR A 2 33.79 -14.19 -5.63
N ASN A 3 33.04 -13.48 -6.49
CA ASN A 3 33.02 -12.02 -6.48
C ASN A 3 32.42 -11.62 -5.12
N ILE A 4 33.28 -11.41 -4.12
CA ILE A 4 32.86 -10.78 -2.88
C ILE A 4 32.81 -9.31 -3.24
N GLU A 5 31.63 -8.82 -3.59
CA GLU A 5 31.40 -7.38 -3.65
C GLU A 5 31.80 -6.78 -2.29
N PRO A 6 32.50 -5.63 -2.29
CA PRO A 6 32.90 -4.99 -1.05
C PRO A 6 31.63 -4.64 -0.25
N LYS A 7 31.52 -5.14 0.99
CA LYS A 7 30.46 -4.72 1.91
C LYS A 7 30.52 -3.20 2.07
N THR A 8 29.50 -2.50 1.58
CA THR A 8 29.39 -1.06 1.71
C THR A 8 28.85 -0.71 3.10
N ASN A 9 29.43 0.30 3.76
CA ASN A 9 28.98 0.78 5.06
C ASN A 9 28.00 1.94 4.87
N ASN A 10 26.77 1.61 4.46
CA ASN A 10 25.71 2.57 4.17
C ASN A 10 24.87 2.84 5.44
N LEU A 11 24.68 4.12 5.79
CA LEU A 11 23.92 4.53 6.98
C LEU A 11 22.47 4.02 6.98
N PHE A 12 21.80 4.03 5.84
CA PHE A 12 20.38 3.69 5.72
C PHE A 12 20.11 2.18 5.78
N ASN A 13 21.14 1.34 5.70
CA ASN A 13 21.03 -0.08 6.05
C ASN A 13 20.69 -0.30 7.54
N PHE A 14 21.05 0.66 8.40
CA PHE A 14 20.75 0.64 9.83
C PHE A 14 19.60 1.59 10.20
N ALA A 15 19.46 2.68 9.45
CA ALA A 15 18.46 3.71 9.66
C ALA A 15 17.25 3.53 8.72
N THR A 16 16.56 2.39 8.83
CA THR A 16 15.47 1.98 7.92
C THR A 16 14.08 2.50 8.32
N SER A 17 13.99 3.35 9.34
CA SER A 17 12.71 3.84 9.88
C SER A 17 12.22 5.10 9.16
N GLU A 18 10.94 5.44 9.33
CA GLU A 18 10.36 6.70 8.85
C GLU A 18 11.14 7.93 9.40
N LEU A 19 11.61 7.88 10.65
CA LEU A 19 12.35 8.98 11.29
C LEU A 19 13.66 9.39 10.61
N SER A 20 14.34 8.44 9.99
CA SER A 20 15.59 8.67 9.25
C SER A 20 15.32 9.18 7.85
N GLN A 21 14.22 8.74 7.23
CA GLN A 21 13.74 9.31 5.98
C GLN A 21 13.24 10.75 6.15
N ASP A 22 12.51 11.06 7.23
CA ASP A 22 12.16 12.45 7.61
C ASP A 22 13.40 13.34 7.71
N ALA A 23 14.47 12.82 8.33
CA ALA A 23 15.72 13.54 8.48
C ALA A 23 16.39 13.79 7.12
N PHE A 24 16.36 12.80 6.23
CA PHE A 24 16.88 12.93 4.87
C PHE A 24 16.12 13.99 4.06
N PHE A 25 14.79 14.01 4.13
CA PHE A 25 13.99 15.04 3.47
C PHE A 25 14.23 16.43 4.07
N CYS A 26 14.31 16.54 5.39
CA CYS A 26 14.69 17.79 6.04
C CYS A 26 16.07 18.28 5.56
N TRP A 27 17.07 17.39 5.55
CA TRP A 27 18.43 17.70 5.07
C TRP A 27 18.42 18.18 3.62
N SER A 28 17.67 17.50 2.74
CA SER A 28 17.57 17.85 1.32
C SER A 28 16.93 19.22 1.11
N LEU A 29 15.86 19.52 1.83
CA LEU A 29 15.13 20.79 1.70
C LEU A 29 15.85 21.96 2.37
N ASN A 30 16.60 21.70 3.44
CA ASN A 30 17.29 22.75 4.22
C ASN A 30 18.42 23.44 3.43
N TRP A 31 18.87 22.88 2.30
CA TRP A 31 19.80 23.56 1.40
C TRP A 31 19.26 24.91 0.91
N LEU A 32 17.94 25.05 0.71
CA LEU A 32 17.29 26.33 0.38
C LEU A 32 17.36 27.39 1.48
N ALA A 33 17.60 26.98 2.73
CA ALA A 33 17.71 27.89 3.87
C ALA A 33 19.16 28.30 4.15
N VAL A 34 20.15 27.49 3.75
CA VAL A 34 21.56 27.70 4.09
C VAL A 34 22.44 28.11 2.89
N LYS A 35 21.93 28.01 1.66
CA LYS A 35 22.62 28.45 0.45
C LYS A 35 21.95 29.70 -0.11
N GLU A 36 22.73 30.76 -0.25
CA GLU A 36 22.27 32.01 -0.90
C GLU A 36 22.53 32.00 -2.41
N ASP A 37 23.60 31.35 -2.86
CA ASP A 37 23.95 31.22 -4.27
C ASP A 37 22.99 30.25 -4.97
N THR A 38 22.12 30.80 -5.83
CA THR A 38 21.15 30.01 -6.59
C THR A 38 21.79 29.11 -7.65
N ASP A 39 23.05 29.37 -8.00
CA ASP A 39 23.81 28.53 -8.92
C ASP A 39 24.49 27.32 -8.26
N ASP A 40 24.59 27.31 -6.93
CA ASP A 40 25.15 26.20 -6.15
C ASP A 40 24.39 24.89 -6.43
N PRO A 41 25.10 23.77 -6.69
CA PRO A 41 24.48 22.46 -6.94
C PRO A 41 23.47 22.04 -5.86
N TYR A 42 23.78 22.29 -4.59
CA TYR A 42 22.93 21.93 -3.46
C TYR A 42 21.71 22.84 -3.35
N TYR A 43 21.82 24.12 -3.72
CA TYR A 43 20.64 24.99 -3.84
C TYR A 43 19.69 24.46 -4.92
N LYS A 44 20.23 24.14 -6.11
CA LYS A 44 19.45 23.58 -7.23
C LYS A 44 18.78 22.26 -6.85
N TYR A 45 19.48 21.37 -6.14
CA TYR A 45 18.93 20.14 -5.59
C TYR A 45 17.81 20.40 -4.58
N GLY A 46 18.02 21.27 -3.59
CA GLY A 46 17.00 21.63 -2.61
C GLY A 46 15.76 22.26 -3.26
N LYS A 47 15.95 23.13 -4.26
CA LYS A 47 14.85 23.68 -5.07
C LYS A 47 14.09 22.58 -5.80
N ALA A 48 14.79 21.70 -6.49
CA ALA A 48 14.18 20.61 -7.24
C ALA A 48 13.43 19.63 -6.32
N MET A 49 13.94 19.39 -5.10
CA MET A 49 13.27 18.58 -4.10
C MET A 49 11.96 19.24 -3.62
N LEU A 50 11.98 20.55 -3.38
CA LEU A 50 10.77 21.29 -3.02
C LEU A 50 9.76 21.31 -4.19
N ASP A 51 10.23 21.50 -5.42
CA ASP A 51 9.41 21.42 -6.64
C ASP A 51 8.77 20.03 -6.80
N LEU A 52 9.51 18.95 -6.51
CA LEU A 52 9.01 17.57 -6.54
C LEU A 52 7.82 17.40 -5.59
N PHE A 53 7.93 17.91 -4.36
CA PHE A 53 6.87 17.81 -3.35
C PHE A 53 5.68 18.72 -3.64
N LEU A 54 5.90 19.92 -4.19
CA LEU A 54 4.82 20.85 -4.55
C LEU A 54 4.07 20.41 -5.83
N GLY A 55 4.72 19.63 -6.69
CA GLY A 55 4.14 19.18 -7.96
C GLY A 55 3.75 20.38 -8.83
N GLU A 56 2.49 20.42 -9.26
CA GLU A 56 1.95 21.53 -10.06
C GLU A 56 1.88 22.87 -9.30
N ASN A 57 2.03 22.85 -7.96
CA ASN A 57 1.99 24.05 -7.11
C ASN A 57 3.37 24.70 -6.90
N LYS A 58 4.40 24.24 -7.62
CA LYS A 58 5.75 24.79 -7.55
C LYS A 58 5.77 26.30 -7.83
N LYS A 59 6.78 26.98 -7.30
CA LYS A 59 7.04 28.41 -7.53
C LYS A 59 8.34 28.60 -8.31
N ASP A 60 8.45 29.74 -8.96
CA ASP A 60 9.69 30.12 -9.65
C ASP A 60 10.82 30.38 -8.65
N ILE A 61 10.50 31.04 -7.54
CA ILE A 61 11.43 31.46 -6.49
C ILE A 61 10.87 31.09 -5.12
N TYR A 62 11.76 30.62 -4.25
CA TYR A 62 11.47 30.36 -2.84
C TYR A 62 12.34 31.27 -1.98
N LYS A 63 11.72 32.10 -1.14
CA LYS A 63 12.39 32.96 -0.16
C LYS A 63 12.07 32.49 1.26
N GLU A 64 12.95 32.85 2.20
CA GLU A 64 12.76 32.61 3.64
C GLU A 64 12.33 31.17 3.96
N VAL A 65 12.93 30.19 3.26
CA VAL A 65 12.60 28.79 3.45
C VAL A 65 12.99 28.35 4.84
N LYS A 66 12.03 27.78 5.58
CA LYS A 66 12.22 27.23 6.92
C LYS A 66 11.71 25.80 6.95
N VAL A 67 12.58 24.87 7.30
CA VAL A 67 12.27 23.45 7.38
C VAL A 67 12.18 23.05 8.85
N LEU A 68 11.07 22.43 9.23
CA LEU A 68 10.77 22.01 10.59
C LEU A 68 10.48 20.51 10.61
N LYS A 69 11.29 19.77 11.37
CA LYS A 69 11.12 18.34 11.59
C LYS A 69 10.10 18.08 12.70
N GLN A 70 9.15 17.18 12.49
CA GLN A 70 8.20 16.69 13.51
C GLN A 70 7.40 17.79 14.23
N PHE A 71 7.16 18.92 13.56
CA PHE A 71 6.44 20.05 14.15
C PHE A 71 4.96 19.70 14.36
N ASN A 72 4.50 19.71 15.61
CA ASN A 72 3.13 19.33 15.96
C ASN A 72 2.73 17.96 15.35
N ARG A 73 3.65 16.98 15.36
CA ARG A 73 3.52 15.63 14.78
C ARG A 73 3.53 15.55 13.25
N ILE A 74 3.67 16.67 12.53
CA ILE A 74 3.89 16.68 11.09
C ILE A 74 5.33 16.23 10.82
N ASP A 75 5.52 15.15 10.06
CA ASP A 75 6.83 14.55 9.78
C ASP A 75 7.85 15.60 9.27
N VAL A 76 7.50 16.31 8.19
CA VAL A 76 8.26 17.47 7.69
C VAL A 76 7.32 18.61 7.30
N LEU A 77 7.56 19.79 7.88
CA LEU A 77 6.87 21.04 7.52
C LEU A 77 7.86 22.01 6.88
N VAL A 78 7.53 22.50 5.68
CA VAL A 78 8.28 23.55 5.00
C VAL A 78 7.45 24.82 4.94
N LEU A 79 8.02 25.93 5.40
CA LEU A 79 7.42 27.26 5.30
C LEU A 79 8.27 28.08 4.33
N PHE A 80 7.65 28.81 3.40
CA PHE A 80 8.38 29.62 2.43
C PHE A 80 7.53 30.79 1.93
N LYS A 81 8.19 31.75 1.28
CA LYS A 81 7.55 32.83 0.54
C LYS A 81 7.85 32.72 -0.96
N ASP A 82 6.92 33.19 -1.79
CA ASP A 82 7.17 33.36 -3.23
C ASP A 82 7.84 34.72 -3.55
N ASN A 83 7.95 35.05 -4.83
CA ASN A 83 8.49 36.33 -5.28
C ASN A 83 7.64 37.54 -4.88
N GLN A 84 6.32 37.39 -4.66
CA GLN A 84 5.44 38.46 -4.15
C GLN A 84 5.32 38.48 -2.62
N ASP A 85 6.17 37.74 -1.91
CA ASP A 85 6.17 37.62 -0.45
C ASP A 85 4.88 36.99 0.14
N ASN A 86 4.11 36.27 -0.69
CA ASN A 86 3.01 35.46 -0.20
C ASN A 86 3.56 34.29 0.60
N GLN A 87 3.00 34.05 1.78
CA GLN A 87 3.41 32.95 2.65
C GLN A 87 2.74 31.63 2.24
N TYR A 88 3.48 30.54 2.32
CA TYR A 88 3.02 29.18 2.04
C TYR A 88 3.54 28.20 3.09
N ALA A 89 2.81 27.11 3.23
CA ALA A 89 3.25 25.91 3.94
C ALA A 89 3.14 24.69 3.02
N LEU A 90 4.07 23.76 3.17
CA LEU A 90 4.01 22.42 2.63
C LEU A 90 4.15 21.43 3.79
N ILE A 91 3.11 20.63 3.99
CA ILE A 91 3.10 19.48 4.89
C ILE A 91 3.52 18.26 4.08
N ILE A 92 4.56 17.56 4.51
CA ILE A 92 5.00 16.31 3.90
C ILE A 92 4.77 15.21 4.94
N GLU A 93 3.92 14.25 4.57
CA GLU A 93 3.70 13.02 5.34
C GLU A 93 4.53 11.91 4.71
N ASP A 94 5.43 11.32 5.51
CA ASP A 94 6.27 10.20 5.09
C ASP A 94 5.71 8.87 5.58
N LYS A 95 5.80 7.85 4.72
CA LYS A 95 5.48 6.48 5.06
C LYS A 95 6.49 5.54 4.42
N THR A 96 7.02 4.61 5.21
CA THR A 96 7.82 3.50 4.68
C THR A 96 6.88 2.33 4.40
N ASN A 97 6.45 1.64 5.46
CA ASN A 97 5.67 0.41 5.38
C ASN A 97 4.23 0.54 5.87
N THR A 98 3.86 1.71 6.38
CA THR A 98 2.52 2.00 6.89
C THR A 98 1.72 2.85 5.91
N SER A 99 0.44 3.08 6.17
CA SER A 99 -0.42 3.96 5.38
C SER A 99 -0.97 5.09 6.24
N GLU A 100 -1.43 6.15 5.59
CA GLU A 100 -2.23 7.18 6.26
C GLU A 100 -3.43 6.55 6.96
N HIS A 101 -3.67 6.97 8.20
CA HIS A 101 -4.77 6.48 9.00
C HIS A 101 -5.31 7.60 9.88
N ASN A 102 -6.60 7.53 10.22
CA ASN A 102 -7.28 8.49 11.08
C ASN A 102 -7.33 9.93 10.54
N GLU A 103 -7.31 10.14 9.22
CA GLU A 103 -7.38 11.47 8.58
C GLU A 103 -6.28 12.42 9.09
N GLN A 104 -5.08 11.86 9.31
CA GLN A 104 -3.94 12.52 9.93
C GLN A 104 -3.55 13.81 9.17
N ILE A 105 -3.44 13.74 7.85
CA ILE A 105 -3.06 14.88 7.00
C ILE A 105 -4.09 16.01 7.06
N GLU A 106 -5.39 15.68 7.01
CA GLU A 106 -6.45 16.70 7.13
C GLU A 106 -6.47 17.35 8.52
N LYS A 107 -6.24 16.56 9.58
CA LYS A 107 -6.06 17.10 10.94
C LYS A 107 -4.88 18.07 11.00
N TYR A 108 -3.76 17.75 10.36
CA TYR A 108 -2.59 18.63 10.31
C TYR A 108 -2.90 19.95 9.60
N LYS A 109 -3.55 19.92 8.43
CA LYS A 109 -3.97 21.14 7.71
C LYS A 109 -4.85 22.03 8.60
N ASN A 110 -5.86 21.43 9.24
CA ASN A 110 -6.82 22.18 10.07
C ASN A 110 -6.18 22.78 11.34
N GLN A 111 -5.16 22.13 11.89
CA GLN A 111 -4.50 22.56 13.13
C GLN A 111 -3.25 23.43 12.91
N LEU A 112 -2.78 23.56 11.65
CA LEU A 112 -1.49 24.19 11.35
C LEU A 112 -1.42 25.64 11.84
N ASN A 113 -2.43 26.47 11.53
CA ASN A 113 -2.42 27.89 11.93
C ASN A 113 -2.39 28.08 13.46
N ASP A 114 -3.14 27.24 14.19
CA ASP A 114 -3.14 27.26 15.65
C ASP A 114 -1.79 26.83 16.22
N ALA A 115 -1.15 25.83 15.60
CA ALA A 115 0.17 25.36 16.01
C ALA A 115 1.25 26.43 15.74
N LEU A 116 1.26 27.04 14.56
CA LEU A 116 2.20 28.11 14.19
C LEU A 116 2.07 29.33 15.11
N SER A 117 0.84 29.67 15.52
CA SER A 117 0.57 30.82 16.38
C SER A 117 1.15 30.69 17.79
N LYS A 118 1.43 29.46 18.25
CA LYS A 118 2.00 29.17 19.58
C LYS A 118 3.51 29.36 19.66
N ASP A 119 4.21 29.40 18.52
CA ASP A 119 5.66 29.62 18.48
C ASP A 119 5.95 31.03 17.95
N GLU A 120 6.36 31.93 18.86
CA GLU A 120 6.68 33.32 18.52
C GLU A 120 7.88 33.46 17.58
N ASN A 121 8.73 32.43 17.46
CA ASN A 121 9.87 32.41 16.54
C ASN A 121 9.46 32.06 15.10
N ILE A 122 8.20 31.72 14.85
CA ILE A 122 7.65 31.44 13.54
C ILE A 122 6.74 32.61 13.11
N ARG A 123 7.19 33.35 12.08
CA ARG A 123 6.48 34.53 11.55
C ARG A 123 5.40 34.20 10.50
N TYR A 124 5.07 32.92 10.34
CA TYR A 124 4.05 32.43 9.41
C TYR A 124 2.74 32.23 10.16
N LYS A 125 1.68 32.96 9.80
CA LYS A 125 0.38 32.90 10.48
C LYS A 125 -0.76 33.16 9.49
N ASN A 126 -1.96 32.69 9.81
CA ASN A 126 -3.18 32.93 9.04
C ASN A 126 -3.09 32.48 7.56
N LEU A 127 -2.43 31.35 7.31
CA LEU A 127 -2.37 30.74 5.99
C LEU A 127 -3.77 30.26 5.59
N SER A 128 -4.26 30.70 4.44
CA SER A 128 -5.50 30.20 3.87
C SER A 128 -5.32 28.81 3.23
N GLY A 129 -6.41 28.08 2.99
CA GLY A 129 -6.33 26.68 2.53
C GLY A 129 -5.58 26.48 1.20
N ASN A 130 -5.62 27.45 0.29
CA ASN A 130 -4.84 27.43 -0.96
C ASN A 130 -3.37 27.82 -0.79
N GLN A 131 -2.94 28.16 0.42
CA GLN A 131 -1.55 28.42 0.82
C GLN A 131 -0.94 27.25 1.61
N ILE A 132 -1.72 26.21 1.91
CA ILE A 132 -1.27 25.01 2.62
C ILE A 132 -1.32 23.83 1.65
N TYR A 133 -0.15 23.42 1.19
CA TYR A 133 0.01 22.27 0.31
C TYR A 133 0.34 21.01 1.11
N THR A 134 0.01 19.85 0.55
CA THR A 134 0.31 18.54 1.13
C THR A 134 0.98 17.60 0.13
N ALA A 135 2.02 16.92 0.58
CA ALA A 135 2.67 15.83 -0.13
C ALA A 135 2.59 14.55 0.69
N TYR A 136 2.22 13.45 0.03
CA TYR A 136 2.29 12.10 0.59
C TYR A 136 3.40 11.33 -0.10
N VAL A 137 4.40 10.90 0.67
CA VAL A 137 5.57 10.19 0.18
C VAL A 137 5.55 8.78 0.71
N LYS A 138 5.66 7.79 -0.17
CA LYS A 138 5.74 6.39 0.24
C LYS A 138 6.83 5.63 -0.49
N THR A 139 7.82 5.15 0.25
CA THR A 139 8.95 4.36 -0.27
C THR A 139 8.71 2.85 -0.22
N GLY A 140 7.78 2.36 0.62
CA GLY A 140 7.32 0.98 0.57
C GLY A 140 6.13 0.78 -0.36
N ILE A 141 5.40 -0.32 -0.13
CA ILE A 141 4.34 -0.78 -1.04
C ILE A 141 3.13 0.16 -1.01
N MET A 142 2.71 0.66 -2.19
CA MET A 142 1.46 1.42 -2.33
C MET A 142 0.26 0.49 -2.54
N TYR A 143 -0.43 0.18 -1.45
CA TYR A 143 -1.73 -0.51 -1.45
C TYR A 143 -2.85 0.42 -1.94
N THR A 144 -4.08 -0.10 -2.03
CA THR A 144 -5.21 0.66 -2.59
C THR A 144 -5.44 2.00 -1.88
N ASP A 145 -5.38 2.02 -0.56
CA ASP A 145 -5.61 3.25 0.23
C ASP A 145 -4.51 4.29 -0.03
N ASP A 146 -3.26 3.86 -0.23
CA ASP A 146 -2.15 4.76 -0.59
C ASP A 146 -2.36 5.36 -1.99
N LEU A 147 -2.85 4.56 -2.94
CA LEU A 147 -3.12 5.03 -4.30
C LEU A 147 -4.26 6.05 -4.34
N ASP A 148 -5.22 5.94 -3.43
CA ASP A 148 -6.33 6.86 -3.29
C ASP A 148 -5.93 8.20 -2.64
N MET A 149 -4.72 8.30 -2.04
CA MET A 149 -4.18 9.57 -1.53
C MET A 149 -4.07 10.66 -2.60
N LYS A 150 -3.92 10.29 -3.88
CA LYS A 150 -3.91 11.26 -4.99
C LYS A 150 -5.16 12.14 -5.06
N ASN A 151 -6.26 11.71 -4.42
CA ASN A 151 -7.53 12.46 -4.36
C ASN A 151 -7.65 13.30 -3.07
N LYS A 152 -6.73 13.13 -2.10
CA LYS A 152 -6.76 13.78 -0.78
C LYS A 152 -5.63 14.79 -0.58
N VAL A 153 -4.49 14.60 -1.26
CA VAL A 153 -3.31 15.45 -1.15
C VAL A 153 -2.99 16.15 -2.46
N ASN A 154 -2.19 17.23 -2.41
CA ASN A 154 -1.77 17.94 -3.61
C ASN A 154 -0.80 17.11 -4.47
N THR A 155 0.11 16.38 -3.83
CA THR A 155 1.13 15.59 -4.52
C THR A 155 1.32 14.23 -3.88
N THR A 156 1.36 13.16 -4.69
CA THR A 156 1.82 11.85 -4.25
C THR A 156 3.16 11.51 -4.90
N ILE A 157 4.05 10.89 -4.11
CA ILE A 157 5.37 10.42 -4.55
C ILE A 157 5.54 8.99 -4.06
N ASN A 158 5.76 8.09 -5.01
CA ASN A 158 6.09 6.70 -4.73
C ASN A 158 7.60 6.47 -4.88
N LEU A 159 8.06 5.26 -4.53
CA LEU A 159 9.45 4.85 -4.69
C LEU A 159 10.00 5.15 -6.09
N ASP A 160 9.32 4.73 -7.16
CA ASP A 160 9.78 4.93 -8.55
C ASP A 160 9.96 6.41 -8.91
N LYS A 161 9.01 7.29 -8.52
CA LYS A 161 9.09 8.73 -8.78
C LYS A 161 10.21 9.40 -7.98
N LEU A 162 10.39 9.00 -6.72
CA LEU A 162 11.47 9.53 -5.88
C LEU A 162 12.84 9.06 -6.40
N PHE A 163 12.97 7.77 -6.70
CA PHE A 163 14.21 7.18 -7.21
C PHE A 163 14.63 7.83 -8.54
N LYS A 164 13.72 7.91 -9.52
CA LYS A 164 13.98 8.61 -10.79
C LYS A 164 14.34 10.09 -10.61
N PHE A 165 13.80 10.75 -9.58
CA PHE A 165 14.17 12.12 -9.27
C PHE A 165 15.61 12.19 -8.75
N LEU A 166 15.98 11.30 -7.83
CA LEU A 166 17.34 11.25 -7.29
C LEU A 166 18.34 10.86 -8.40
N ASP A 167 17.99 9.94 -9.31
CA ASP A 167 18.85 9.58 -10.46
C ASP A 167 19.37 10.82 -11.21
N LEU A 168 18.56 11.90 -11.33
CA LEU A 168 18.95 13.15 -12.01
C LEU A 168 20.14 13.88 -11.39
N PHE A 169 20.47 13.59 -10.13
CA PHE A 169 21.55 14.24 -9.37
C PHE A 169 22.71 13.28 -9.06
N HIS A 170 22.63 12.04 -9.53
CA HIS A 170 23.66 11.02 -9.39
C HIS A 170 24.65 11.04 -10.59
N GLU A 171 25.92 10.65 -10.36
CA GLU A 171 27.03 10.74 -11.34
C GLU A 171 26.78 10.01 -12.67
N LEU A 172 25.93 8.98 -12.66
CA LEU A 172 25.62 8.14 -13.82
C LEU A 172 24.50 8.70 -14.72
N SER A 173 23.91 9.85 -14.37
CA SER A 173 22.91 10.49 -15.24
C SER A 173 23.59 11.22 -16.40
N ASN A 174 23.16 10.92 -17.63
CA ASN A 174 23.65 11.57 -18.86
C ASN A 174 23.20 13.04 -18.97
N GLN A 175 23.31 13.88 -17.92
CA GLN A 175 22.64 15.19 -17.92
C GLN A 175 23.40 16.37 -17.30
N THR A 176 23.01 17.51 -17.84
CA THR A 176 23.29 18.94 -17.62
C THR A 176 23.14 19.48 -16.19
N ILE A 177 22.91 18.61 -15.20
CA ILE A 177 22.62 18.99 -13.80
C ILE A 177 23.83 18.62 -12.94
N SER A 178 24.21 19.50 -12.02
CA SER A 178 25.35 19.27 -11.13
C SER A 178 25.08 18.11 -10.16
N THR A 179 26.02 17.18 -10.07
CA THR A 179 25.98 16.02 -9.16
C THR A 179 26.03 16.42 -7.69
N ILE A 180 25.28 15.71 -6.84
CA ILE A 180 25.36 15.84 -5.39
C ILE A 180 26.34 14.81 -4.80
N ASN A 181 27.55 15.28 -4.47
CA ASN A 181 28.60 14.46 -3.89
C ASN A 181 28.61 14.59 -2.35
N SER A 182 27.57 14.04 -1.71
CA SER A 182 27.43 13.96 -0.25
C SER A 182 27.19 12.52 0.16
N ASN A 183 27.92 12.00 1.14
CA ASN A 183 27.70 10.64 1.64
C ASN A 183 26.27 10.42 2.15
N ILE A 184 25.60 11.44 2.68
CA ILE A 184 24.19 11.33 3.11
C ILE A 184 23.29 11.06 1.90
N TYR A 185 23.55 11.76 0.79
CA TYR A 185 22.81 11.59 -0.45
C TYR A 185 23.11 10.25 -1.10
N LEU A 186 24.39 9.91 -1.25
CA LEU A 186 24.82 8.66 -1.87
C LEU A 186 24.32 7.45 -1.08
N ASP A 187 24.43 7.48 0.25
CA ASP A 187 23.90 6.39 1.09
C ASP A 187 22.38 6.23 0.92
N TYR A 188 21.62 7.32 0.91
CA TYR A 188 20.16 7.22 0.73
C TYR A 188 19.79 6.72 -0.67
N TYR A 189 20.48 7.24 -1.70
CA TYR A 189 20.31 6.84 -3.09
C TYR A 189 20.58 5.35 -3.27
N GLU A 190 21.73 4.84 -2.82
CA GLU A 190 22.10 3.43 -2.90
C GLU A 190 21.14 2.53 -2.12
N TYR A 191 20.64 3.00 -0.98
CA TYR A 191 19.61 2.29 -0.22
C TYR A 191 18.30 2.14 -1.00
N LEU A 192 17.79 3.21 -1.61
CA LEU A 192 16.59 3.13 -2.46
C LEU A 192 16.84 2.32 -3.74
N HIS A 193 18.04 2.41 -4.30
CA HIS A 193 18.47 1.61 -5.45
C HIS A 193 18.38 0.11 -5.13
N GLY A 194 18.90 -0.31 -3.97
CA GLY A 194 18.80 -1.71 -3.52
C GLY A 194 17.37 -2.21 -3.39
N ILE A 195 16.45 -1.38 -2.88
CA ILE A 195 15.02 -1.72 -2.82
C ILE A 195 14.46 -1.88 -4.24
N ASN A 196 14.77 -0.96 -5.15
CA ASN A 196 14.31 -0.99 -6.54
C ASN A 196 14.85 -2.23 -7.30
N ASP A 197 16.11 -2.58 -7.11
CA ASP A 197 16.74 -3.76 -7.73
C ASP A 197 16.08 -5.05 -7.25
N PHE A 198 15.85 -5.19 -5.94
CA PHE A 198 15.16 -6.33 -5.38
C PHE A 198 13.72 -6.47 -5.93
N GLN A 199 12.98 -5.37 -6.04
CA GLN A 199 11.67 -5.36 -6.67
C GLN A 199 11.73 -5.78 -8.15
N ASN A 200 12.74 -5.32 -8.90
CA ASN A 200 12.95 -5.70 -10.29
C ASN A 200 13.33 -7.17 -10.46
N GLU A 201 14.08 -7.75 -9.52
CA GLU A 201 14.37 -9.19 -9.48
C GLU A 201 13.08 -10.00 -9.32
N ILE A 202 12.21 -9.62 -8.37
CA ILE A 202 10.90 -10.23 -8.19
C ILE A 202 10.10 -10.15 -9.50
N ILE A 203 10.01 -8.98 -10.13
CA ILE A 203 9.30 -8.77 -11.40
C ILE A 203 9.84 -9.69 -12.50
N ASN A 204 11.16 -9.84 -12.59
CA ASN A 204 11.79 -10.69 -13.61
C ASN A 204 11.50 -12.18 -13.37
N ASN A 205 11.40 -12.64 -12.13
CA ASN A 205 10.97 -14.00 -11.81
C ASN A 205 9.51 -14.25 -12.23
N PHE A 206 8.62 -13.27 -11.99
CA PHE A 206 7.25 -13.34 -12.49
C PHE A 206 7.18 -13.44 -14.02
N LYS A 207 8.05 -12.75 -14.77
CA LYS A 207 8.11 -12.84 -16.24
C LYS A 207 8.57 -14.22 -16.73
N LYS A 208 9.33 -14.96 -15.92
CA LYS A 208 9.81 -16.32 -16.21
C LYS A 208 8.85 -17.41 -15.73
N ASN A 209 7.73 -17.05 -15.09
CA ASN A 209 6.81 -17.98 -14.40
C ASN A 209 7.50 -18.84 -13.33
N GLN A 210 8.52 -18.28 -12.66
CA GLN A 210 9.28 -18.93 -11.60
C GLN A 210 8.84 -18.38 -10.25
N TYR A 211 8.10 -19.20 -9.49
CA TYR A 211 7.51 -18.87 -8.20
C TYR A 211 8.13 -19.66 -7.05
N VAL A 212 8.70 -20.84 -7.35
CA VAL A 212 9.31 -21.75 -6.38
C VAL A 212 10.65 -22.27 -6.91
N GLU A 213 11.77 -21.63 -6.53
CA GLU A 213 13.07 -22.26 -6.22
C GLU A 213 14.21 -21.22 -6.05
N ASN A 214 15.02 -21.47 -5.01
CA ASN A 214 16.35 -20.97 -4.63
C ASN A 214 16.77 -19.54 -5.07
N TYR A 215 16.46 -18.56 -4.22
CA TYR A 215 17.33 -17.41 -4.08
C TYR A 215 18.70 -17.87 -3.53
N GLU A 216 19.69 -18.07 -4.39
CA GLU A 216 21.06 -17.70 -4.04
C GLU A 216 21.14 -16.18 -4.24
N SER A 217 20.77 -15.41 -3.21
CA SER A 217 20.94 -13.96 -3.26
C SER A 217 22.42 -13.66 -3.53
N THR A 218 22.72 -13.09 -4.69
CA THR A 218 24.07 -12.57 -4.95
C THR A 218 24.33 -11.30 -4.14
N HIS A 219 23.30 -10.71 -3.52
CA HIS A 219 23.38 -9.49 -2.74
C HIS A 219 22.61 -9.65 -1.42
N THR A 220 23.37 -9.84 -0.32
CA THR A 220 23.02 -9.63 1.09
C THR A 220 21.79 -10.33 1.70
N GLU A 221 22.05 -11.24 2.66
CA GLU A 221 21.27 -11.70 3.84
C GLU A 221 19.76 -12.01 3.78
N LEU A 222 19.00 -11.66 2.75
CA LEU A 222 17.56 -11.95 2.64
C LEU A 222 17.31 -13.24 1.87
N GLY A 223 17.71 -14.36 2.48
CA GLY A 223 17.51 -15.71 1.95
C GLY A 223 16.06 -16.19 2.08
N TYR A 224 15.14 -15.69 1.27
CA TYR A 224 13.79 -16.25 1.19
C TYR A 224 13.81 -17.53 0.34
N LYS A 225 13.40 -18.67 0.91
CA LYS A 225 13.24 -19.92 0.14
C LYS A 225 12.11 -19.85 -0.92
N ASN A 226 11.21 -18.88 -0.80
CA ASN A 226 10.09 -18.64 -1.72
C ASN A 226 9.79 -17.13 -1.82
N ILE A 227 9.64 -16.62 -3.04
CA ILE A 227 9.45 -15.19 -3.34
C ILE A 227 8.25 -14.58 -2.61
N PHE A 228 7.18 -15.38 -2.38
CA PHE A 228 5.94 -14.93 -1.75
C PHE A 228 6.01 -14.78 -0.22
N GLN A 229 7.16 -15.08 0.39
CA GLN A 229 7.43 -14.64 1.75
C GLN A 229 7.61 -13.12 1.81
N ASP A 230 8.04 -12.51 0.72
CA ASP A 230 8.19 -11.07 0.61
C ASP A 230 6.85 -10.37 0.32
N PRO A 231 6.45 -9.33 1.08
CA PRO A 231 5.20 -8.61 0.86
C PRO A 231 5.06 -8.00 -0.54
N TYR A 232 6.16 -7.59 -1.18
CA TYR A 232 6.11 -7.00 -2.51
C TYR A 232 5.71 -8.03 -3.55
N ALA A 233 6.24 -9.25 -3.47
CA ALA A 233 5.84 -10.34 -4.37
C ALA A 233 4.35 -10.67 -4.21
N GLN A 234 3.85 -10.70 -2.98
CA GLN A 234 2.42 -10.91 -2.70
C GLN A 234 1.56 -9.81 -3.34
N TYR A 235 1.93 -8.54 -3.10
CA TYR A 235 1.25 -7.38 -3.67
C TYR A 235 1.29 -7.39 -5.21
N TYR A 236 2.47 -7.59 -5.79
CA TYR A 236 2.68 -7.57 -7.24
C TYR A 236 1.81 -8.62 -7.94
N PHE A 237 1.78 -9.85 -7.42
CA PHE A 237 0.95 -10.92 -7.97
C PHE A 237 -0.54 -10.56 -7.97
N LEU A 238 -1.08 -10.14 -6.83
CA LEU A 238 -2.50 -9.77 -6.72
C LEU A 238 -2.84 -8.56 -7.59
N LYS A 239 -1.95 -7.56 -7.65
CA LYS A 239 -2.11 -6.38 -8.50
C LYS A 239 -2.14 -6.75 -9.98
N LYS A 240 -1.21 -7.61 -10.42
CA LYS A 240 -1.12 -8.04 -11.83
C LYS A 240 -2.33 -8.86 -12.25
N ILE A 241 -2.84 -9.70 -11.36
CA ILE A 241 -4.00 -10.53 -11.66
C ILE A 241 -5.27 -9.69 -11.67
N PHE A 242 -5.52 -8.87 -10.64
CA PHE A 242 -6.83 -8.26 -10.45
C PHE A 242 -6.87 -6.79 -10.89
N VAL A 243 -5.97 -5.94 -10.41
CA VAL A 243 -6.08 -4.48 -10.61
C VAL A 243 -5.65 -4.02 -12.01
N GLU A 244 -4.55 -4.55 -12.54
CA GLU A 244 -4.10 -4.15 -13.88
C GLU A 244 -4.96 -4.78 -14.99
N CYS A 245 -5.54 -5.95 -14.75
CA CYS A 245 -6.51 -6.55 -15.65
C CYS A 245 -7.87 -5.82 -15.62
N ASP A 246 -8.28 -5.28 -14.47
CA ASP A 246 -9.54 -4.53 -14.34
C ASP A 246 -9.51 -3.16 -15.03
N LYS A 247 -8.34 -2.58 -15.33
CA LYS A 247 -8.27 -1.37 -16.17
C LYS A 247 -8.87 -1.55 -17.57
N ASN A 248 -9.02 -2.80 -18.03
CA ASN A 248 -9.71 -3.15 -19.28
C ASN A 248 -11.20 -3.45 -19.10
N ARG A 249 -11.71 -3.45 -17.87
CA ARG A 249 -13.13 -3.61 -17.53
C ARG A 249 -13.58 -2.35 -16.82
N ASN A 250 -13.93 -1.36 -17.63
CA ASN A 250 -14.66 -0.13 -17.31
C ASN A 250 -15.09 -0.02 -15.85
N SER A 251 -14.57 1.02 -15.19
CA SER A 251 -15.18 1.65 -14.02
C SER A 251 -16.64 2.00 -14.36
N SER A 252 -17.55 1.06 -14.16
CA SER A 252 -18.97 1.38 -14.08
C SER A 252 -19.20 1.92 -12.68
N GLU A 253 -19.03 3.23 -12.51
CA GLU A 253 -19.83 3.93 -11.52
C GLU A 253 -21.30 3.73 -11.96
N SER A 254 -21.98 2.74 -11.38
CA SER A 254 -23.43 2.67 -11.46
C SER A 254 -23.99 3.65 -10.43
N PRO A 255 -24.63 4.78 -10.82
CA PRO A 255 -25.06 5.80 -9.87
C PRO A 255 -26.43 5.50 -9.24
N LYS A 256 -26.91 4.25 -9.25
CA LYS A 256 -28.27 3.93 -8.78
C LYS A 256 -28.36 2.55 -8.13
N ASN A 257 -29.06 2.57 -6.99
CA ASN A 257 -29.53 1.49 -6.12
C ASN A 257 -28.63 1.23 -4.91
N ASP A 258 -29.31 1.04 -3.77
CA ASP A 258 -28.84 0.95 -2.38
C ASP A 258 -27.85 -0.20 -2.09
N GLU A 259 -27.20 -0.76 -3.10
CA GLU A 259 -26.06 -1.66 -2.94
C GLU A 259 -24.79 -0.83 -2.83
N ILE A 260 -24.28 -0.67 -1.61
CA ILE A 260 -22.87 -0.29 -1.41
C ILE A 260 -22.02 -1.47 -1.91
N ILE A 261 -21.79 -1.56 -3.22
CA ILE A 261 -20.77 -2.46 -3.78
C ILE A 261 -19.43 -1.84 -3.41
N PHE A 262 -18.77 -2.43 -2.42
CA PHE A 262 -17.48 -1.98 -1.95
C PHE A 262 -16.46 -2.00 -3.11
N LYS A 263 -15.70 -0.91 -3.27
CA LYS A 263 -14.62 -0.84 -4.27
C LYS A 263 -13.60 -1.92 -3.97
N SER A 264 -13.25 -2.73 -4.98
CA SER A 264 -12.24 -3.76 -4.85
C SER A 264 -10.92 -3.17 -4.34
N ARG A 265 -10.30 -3.81 -3.34
CA ARG A 265 -9.12 -3.27 -2.66
C ARG A 265 -8.06 -4.34 -2.41
N ILE A 266 -6.79 -3.96 -2.59
CA ILE A 266 -5.63 -4.71 -2.14
C ILE A 266 -5.07 -4.04 -0.89
N TYR A 267 -4.91 -4.80 0.18
CA TYR A 267 -4.32 -4.36 1.43
C TYR A 267 -3.56 -5.49 2.12
N SER A 268 -2.77 -5.16 3.13
CA SER A 268 -1.95 -6.12 3.87
C SER A 268 -2.24 -6.10 5.35
N GLY A 269 -1.77 -7.14 6.04
CA GLY A 269 -1.72 -7.19 7.48
C GLY A 269 -0.65 -8.16 7.96
N SER A 270 -0.72 -8.50 9.24
CA SER A 270 0.24 -9.41 9.88
C SER A 270 -0.50 -10.47 10.67
N ASN A 271 -0.01 -11.69 10.62
CA ASN A 271 -0.40 -12.76 11.52
C ASN A 271 0.17 -12.49 12.92
N LYS A 272 -0.33 -13.24 13.91
CA LYS A 272 0.15 -13.15 15.31
C LYS A 272 1.63 -13.51 15.47
N ASP A 273 2.18 -14.30 14.55
CA ASP A 273 3.59 -14.67 14.51
C ASP A 273 4.47 -13.65 13.77
N GLY A 274 3.89 -12.53 13.31
CA GLY A 274 4.59 -11.47 12.59
C GLY A 274 4.68 -11.67 11.08
N THR A 275 4.34 -12.86 10.56
CA THR A 275 4.34 -13.10 9.11
C THR A 275 3.34 -12.21 8.40
N LYS A 276 3.73 -11.67 7.25
CA LYS A 276 2.91 -10.75 6.47
C LYS A 276 2.00 -11.52 5.51
N TRP A 277 0.80 -10.98 5.32
CA TRP A 277 -0.15 -11.43 4.31
C TRP A 277 -0.65 -10.23 3.51
N THR A 278 -1.05 -10.49 2.28
CA THR A 278 -1.67 -9.51 1.38
C THR A 278 -2.95 -10.10 0.82
N GLN A 279 -4.01 -9.30 0.73
CA GLN A 279 -5.29 -9.76 0.21
C GLN A 279 -5.92 -8.79 -0.78
N TYR A 280 -6.71 -9.35 -1.68
CA TYR A 280 -7.57 -8.67 -2.64
C TYR A 280 -9.03 -8.99 -2.30
N CYS A 281 -9.78 -7.99 -1.83
CA CYS A 281 -11.23 -8.08 -1.63
C CYS A 281 -11.96 -7.70 -2.92
N PHE A 282 -12.79 -8.60 -3.44
CA PHE A 282 -13.53 -8.39 -4.71
C PHE A 282 -15.04 -8.32 -4.52
N TRP A 283 -15.55 -8.70 -3.35
CA TRP A 283 -16.96 -8.58 -3.03
C TRP A 283 -17.11 -8.37 -1.52
N GLU A 284 -17.88 -7.37 -1.13
CA GLU A 284 -18.22 -7.09 0.26
C GLU A 284 -19.65 -6.52 0.32
N LYS A 285 -20.46 -7.03 1.25
CA LYS A 285 -21.84 -6.58 1.51
C LYS A 285 -21.99 -6.29 2.99
N GLN A 286 -22.40 -5.08 3.35
CA GLN A 286 -22.72 -4.74 4.75
C GLN A 286 -23.97 -5.49 5.22
N PHE A 287 -24.01 -5.84 6.52
CA PHE A 287 -25.21 -6.42 7.10
C PHE A 287 -26.35 -5.40 7.12
N GLU A 288 -27.55 -5.86 6.80
CA GLU A 288 -28.77 -5.09 7.04
C GLU A 288 -29.03 -5.06 8.57
N THR A 289 -28.77 -3.91 9.19
CA THR A 289 -29.03 -3.68 10.62
C THR A 289 -30.10 -2.60 10.79
N ASN A 290 -31.01 -2.83 11.75
CA ASN A 290 -31.98 -1.82 12.20
C ASN A 290 -31.38 -0.87 13.25
N ILE A 291 -30.05 -0.89 13.44
CA ILE A 291 -29.34 -0.17 14.50
C ILE A 291 -29.02 1.25 14.02
N PRO A 292 -29.36 2.31 14.79
CA PRO A 292 -29.10 3.69 14.40
C PRO A 292 -27.62 3.96 14.09
N PRO A 293 -27.30 4.91 13.18
CA PRO A 293 -25.94 5.15 12.68
C PRO A 293 -24.87 5.48 13.74
N GLN A 294 -25.26 5.89 14.94
CA GLN A 294 -24.37 6.41 15.98
C GLN A 294 -23.71 5.32 16.85
N GLU A 295 -24.16 4.06 16.76
CA GLU A 295 -23.59 2.89 17.48
C GLU A 295 -22.87 1.91 16.52
N LYS A 296 -22.44 2.38 15.34
CA LYS A 296 -21.73 1.54 14.38
C LYS A 296 -20.26 1.35 14.80
N ASP A 297 -20.01 0.36 15.66
CA ASP A 297 -18.71 -0.31 15.68
C ASP A 297 -18.38 -0.83 14.26
N GLU A 298 -17.11 -0.78 13.89
CA GLU A 298 -16.54 -1.15 12.58
C GLU A 298 -17.39 -2.14 11.76
N HIS A 299 -17.87 -1.62 10.62
CA HIS A 299 -18.66 -2.27 9.56
C HIS A 299 -18.73 -3.79 9.66
N GLU A 300 -19.89 -4.24 10.13
CA GLU A 300 -20.28 -5.63 10.16
C GLU A 300 -20.67 -6.04 8.72
N SER A 301 -19.80 -6.78 8.01
CA SER A 301 -19.94 -7.12 6.59
C SER A 301 -19.61 -8.59 6.28
N TYR A 302 -20.20 -9.10 5.20
CA TYR A 302 -19.75 -10.30 4.49
C TYR A 302 -18.68 -9.90 3.48
N ALA A 303 -17.61 -10.68 3.33
CA ALA A 303 -16.63 -10.42 2.29
C ALA A 303 -16.08 -11.70 1.65
N LEU A 304 -15.81 -11.62 0.35
CA LEU A 304 -15.02 -12.60 -0.40
C LEU A 304 -13.72 -11.96 -0.84
N PHE A 305 -12.62 -12.66 -0.55
CA PHE A 305 -11.29 -12.14 -0.84
C PHE A 305 -10.31 -13.28 -1.13
N TRP A 306 -9.35 -12.98 -1.99
CA TRP A 306 -8.15 -13.78 -2.17
C TRP A 306 -7.06 -13.28 -1.24
N ARG A 307 -6.43 -14.17 -0.48
CA ARG A 307 -5.30 -13.82 0.39
C ARG A 307 -4.09 -14.69 0.04
N ILE A 308 -2.94 -14.04 -0.13
CA ILE A 308 -1.65 -14.72 -0.06
C ILE A 308 -1.17 -14.63 1.38
N ASP A 309 -0.89 -15.78 1.94
CA ASP A 309 -0.54 -15.94 3.34
C ASP A 309 0.46 -17.10 3.48
N ASN A 310 1.02 -17.23 4.67
CA ASN A 310 2.12 -18.11 4.97
C ASN A 310 1.69 -19.17 5.98
N ALA A 311 1.90 -20.44 5.66
CA ALA A 311 1.71 -21.53 6.60
C ALA A 311 3.07 -21.95 7.16
N THR A 312 3.20 -22.01 8.47
CA THR A 312 4.41 -22.52 9.12
C THR A 312 4.23 -24.00 9.44
N MET A 313 5.08 -24.85 8.85
CA MET A 313 5.11 -26.29 9.11
C MET A 313 6.56 -26.72 9.32
N ASN A 314 6.85 -27.39 10.43
CA ASN A 314 8.22 -27.82 10.78
C ASN A 314 9.28 -26.70 10.74
N LYS A 315 8.91 -25.48 11.17
CA LYS A 315 9.74 -24.26 11.10
C LYS A 315 10.07 -23.77 9.68
N GLU A 316 9.43 -24.33 8.66
CA GLU A 316 9.51 -23.83 7.29
C GLU A 316 8.23 -23.10 6.91
N ILE A 317 8.39 -22.04 6.12
CA ILE A 317 7.32 -21.18 5.65
C ILE A 317 6.89 -21.62 4.26
N TYR A 318 5.60 -21.92 4.11
CA TYR A 318 4.97 -22.34 2.87
C TYR A 318 3.89 -21.33 2.46
N PRO A 319 4.18 -20.48 1.46
CA PRO A 319 3.19 -19.56 0.93
C PRO A 319 2.04 -20.29 0.24
N TYR A 320 0.85 -19.73 0.36
CA TYR A 320 -0.35 -20.21 -0.30
C TYR A 320 -1.27 -19.06 -0.70
N LEU A 321 -2.07 -19.28 -1.72
CA LEU A 321 -3.19 -18.42 -2.11
C LEU A 321 -4.49 -19.09 -1.65
N ALA A 322 -5.34 -18.36 -0.95
CA ALA A 322 -6.63 -18.86 -0.49
C ALA A 322 -7.77 -17.91 -0.86
N LEU A 323 -8.86 -18.46 -1.38
CA LEU A 323 -10.14 -17.77 -1.43
C LEU A 323 -10.83 -17.97 -0.08
N ARG A 324 -11.25 -16.89 0.55
CA ARG A 324 -11.89 -16.93 1.86
C ARG A 324 -13.18 -16.14 1.88
N TYR A 325 -14.08 -16.61 2.75
CA TYR A 325 -15.30 -15.94 3.15
C TYR A 325 -15.11 -15.40 4.58
N TYR A 326 -15.42 -14.12 4.77
CA TYR A 326 -15.43 -13.45 6.06
C TYR A 326 -16.84 -13.29 6.60
N ASP A 327 -17.04 -13.62 7.88
CA ASP A 327 -18.26 -13.41 8.65
C ASP A 327 -17.94 -13.13 10.12
N LYS A 328 -18.01 -11.84 10.50
CA LYS A 328 -17.73 -11.36 11.87
C LYS A 328 -18.74 -11.88 12.91
N ASN A 329 -19.96 -12.25 12.47
CA ASN A 329 -21.09 -12.52 13.35
C ASN A 329 -21.28 -14.00 13.71
N ILE A 330 -20.44 -14.88 13.18
CA ILE A 330 -20.52 -16.34 13.41
C ILE A 330 -20.56 -16.73 14.90
N ASN A 331 -20.00 -15.91 15.79
CA ASN A 331 -19.96 -16.15 17.24
C ASN A 331 -20.91 -15.27 18.07
N LYS A 332 -21.47 -14.18 17.51
CA LYS A 332 -22.31 -13.22 18.24
C LYS A 332 -23.80 -13.60 18.28
N TYR A 333 -24.29 -14.26 17.23
CA TYR A 333 -25.69 -14.67 17.12
C TYR A 333 -25.79 -16.20 17.01
N PRO A 334 -25.59 -16.94 18.12
CA PRO A 334 -25.93 -18.36 18.14
C PRO A 334 -27.43 -18.53 17.84
N PRO A 335 -27.86 -19.63 17.19
CA PRO A 335 -29.25 -19.82 16.79
C PRO A 335 -30.20 -19.63 17.97
N SER A 336 -31.04 -18.60 17.90
CA SER A 336 -32.15 -18.42 18.83
C SER A 336 -33.22 -19.47 18.49
N PRO A 337 -33.75 -20.21 19.47
CA PRO A 337 -34.80 -21.21 19.21
C PRO A 337 -36.09 -20.62 18.62
N ASN A 338 -36.28 -19.29 18.69
CA ASN A 338 -37.58 -18.64 18.48
C ASN A 338 -37.68 -17.71 17.26
N ASN A 339 -36.64 -17.58 16.42
CA ASN A 339 -36.69 -16.78 15.18
C ASN A 339 -36.21 -17.63 13.97
N GLU A 340 -37.07 -18.51 13.49
CA GLU A 340 -36.68 -19.56 12.55
C GLU A 340 -36.35 -19.10 11.11
N ASN A 341 -36.74 -17.89 10.68
CA ASN A 341 -36.68 -17.54 9.25
C ASN A 341 -35.50 -16.64 8.83
N ASN A 342 -35.17 -15.57 9.57
CA ASN A 342 -34.08 -14.65 9.17
C ASN A 342 -32.69 -15.08 9.69
N ASP A 343 -32.62 -15.77 10.85
CA ASP A 343 -31.36 -16.27 11.40
C ASP A 343 -30.84 -17.50 10.63
N LYS A 344 -31.72 -18.40 10.17
CA LYS A 344 -31.34 -19.55 9.30
C LYS A 344 -30.76 -19.11 7.95
N CYS A 345 -31.27 -18.01 7.37
CA CYS A 345 -30.87 -17.55 6.04
C CYS A 345 -29.45 -16.93 6.06
N ARG A 346 -29.10 -16.21 7.14
CA ARG A 346 -27.73 -15.71 7.39
C ARG A 346 -26.76 -16.83 7.78
N GLN A 347 -27.25 -17.89 8.44
CA GLN A 347 -26.43 -18.95 9.04
C GLN A 347 -25.90 -20.03 8.10
N ASN A 348 -26.03 -19.91 6.76
CA ASN A 348 -25.37 -20.88 5.90
C ASN A 348 -24.83 -20.42 4.54
N ILE A 349 -24.52 -19.13 4.38
CA ILE A 349 -23.90 -18.59 3.16
C ILE A 349 -22.61 -19.33 2.81
N PHE A 350 -21.80 -19.68 3.82
CA PHE A 350 -20.56 -20.42 3.57
C PHE A 350 -20.83 -21.81 2.97
N ASN A 351 -21.73 -22.63 3.54
CA ASN A 351 -21.94 -23.96 2.96
C ASN A 351 -22.63 -23.85 1.59
N LYS A 352 -23.53 -22.87 1.41
CA LYS A 352 -24.09 -22.54 0.09
C LYS A 352 -23.01 -22.24 -0.96
N LEU A 353 -22.00 -21.45 -0.60
CA LEU A 353 -20.84 -21.18 -1.45
C LEU A 353 -20.01 -22.45 -1.72
N GLN A 354 -19.83 -23.32 -0.73
CA GLN A 354 -19.14 -24.60 -0.92
C GLN A 354 -19.91 -25.55 -1.85
N ASP A 355 -21.22 -25.65 -1.66
CA ASP A 355 -22.11 -26.46 -2.50
C ASP A 355 -22.05 -25.93 -3.93
N TYR A 356 -22.15 -24.62 -4.13
CA TYR A 356 -22.01 -23.98 -5.44
C TYR A 356 -20.64 -24.28 -6.10
N ILE A 357 -19.54 -24.18 -5.35
CA ILE A 357 -18.19 -24.52 -5.85
C ILE A 357 -18.13 -25.97 -6.32
N THR A 358 -18.69 -26.89 -5.54
CA THR A 358 -18.68 -28.34 -5.81
C THR A 358 -19.55 -28.68 -7.02
N GLU A 359 -20.79 -28.17 -7.06
CA GLU A 359 -21.76 -28.40 -8.14
C GLU A 359 -21.26 -27.86 -9.48
N ASN A 360 -20.57 -26.72 -9.46
CA ASN A 360 -20.01 -26.08 -10.65
C ASN A 360 -18.56 -26.51 -10.94
N LYS A 361 -18.04 -27.51 -10.21
CA LYS A 361 -16.72 -28.12 -10.46
C LYS A 361 -15.58 -27.10 -10.48
N ILE A 362 -15.68 -26.05 -9.66
CA ILE A 362 -14.72 -24.94 -9.63
C ILE A 362 -13.35 -25.41 -9.10
N ASP A 363 -13.34 -26.39 -8.21
CA ASP A 363 -12.13 -26.92 -7.54
C ASP A 363 -11.59 -28.22 -8.18
N GLU A 364 -12.09 -28.65 -9.35
CA GLU A 364 -11.64 -29.89 -10.02
C GLU A 364 -10.24 -29.77 -10.65
N ASN A 365 -9.68 -28.56 -10.76
CA ASN A 365 -8.33 -28.35 -11.29
C ASN A 365 -7.26 -28.82 -10.26
N GLU A 366 -6.21 -29.50 -10.73
CA GLU A 366 -5.12 -30.06 -9.92
C GLU A 366 -4.35 -29.02 -9.08
N ILE A 367 -4.49 -27.73 -9.40
CA ILE A 367 -3.89 -26.65 -8.61
C ILE A 367 -4.52 -26.51 -7.21
N PHE A 368 -5.78 -26.93 -7.03
CA PHE A 368 -6.50 -26.79 -5.76
C PHE A 368 -6.21 -27.96 -4.81
N LEU A 369 -6.11 -27.64 -3.52
CA LEU A 369 -6.08 -28.64 -2.44
C LEU A 369 -7.22 -28.40 -1.46
N LYS A 370 -7.72 -29.48 -0.88
CA LYS A 370 -8.69 -29.40 0.22
C LYS A 370 -7.99 -28.96 1.50
N LYS A 371 -8.44 -27.85 2.08
CA LYS A 371 -7.98 -27.37 3.39
C LYS A 371 -9.14 -26.76 4.17
N GLU A 372 -9.65 -27.53 5.13
CA GLU A 372 -10.74 -27.08 5.98
C GLU A 372 -10.31 -25.97 6.93
N SER A 373 -11.22 -25.02 7.18
CA SER A 373 -11.04 -24.03 8.23
C SER A 373 -11.41 -24.59 9.59
N ARG A 374 -10.77 -24.06 10.64
CA ARG A 374 -11.16 -24.37 12.02
C ARG A 374 -12.60 -23.93 12.26
N LYS A 375 -13.40 -24.78 12.92
CA LYS A 375 -14.79 -24.49 13.26
C LYS A 375 -14.89 -23.21 14.12
N GLY A 376 -15.86 -22.34 13.82
CA GLY A 376 -16.10 -21.09 14.56
C GLY A 376 -15.13 -19.93 14.22
N THR A 377 -14.31 -20.08 13.17
CA THR A 377 -13.47 -18.98 12.68
C THR A 377 -14.29 -18.00 11.84
N ILE A 378 -13.99 -16.71 12.02
CA ILE A 378 -14.58 -15.61 11.25
C ILE A 378 -14.14 -15.61 9.78
N GLU A 379 -13.00 -16.25 9.47
CA GLU A 379 -12.49 -16.42 8.11
C GLU A 379 -12.46 -17.90 7.74
N ARG A 380 -13.22 -18.28 6.71
CA ARG A 380 -13.35 -19.67 6.27
C ARG A 380 -12.82 -19.85 4.84
N ASN A 381 -11.97 -20.85 4.62
CA ASN A 381 -11.41 -21.18 3.32
C ASN A 381 -12.50 -21.79 2.42
N LEU A 382 -12.64 -21.25 1.22
CA LEU A 382 -13.43 -21.82 0.14
C LEU A 382 -12.55 -22.59 -0.83
N LEU A 383 -11.44 -21.98 -1.25
CA LEU A 383 -10.42 -22.59 -2.12
C LEU A 383 -9.04 -22.37 -1.55
N TYR A 384 -8.13 -23.31 -1.77
CA TYR A 384 -6.76 -23.24 -1.29
C TYR A 384 -5.80 -23.75 -2.37
N ILE A 385 -4.79 -22.95 -2.68
CA ILE A 385 -3.78 -23.23 -3.70
C ILE A 385 -2.40 -23.05 -3.05
N PRO A 386 -1.61 -24.12 -2.85
CA PRO A 386 -0.19 -23.96 -2.55
C PRO A 386 0.50 -23.18 -3.68
N ILE A 387 1.35 -22.20 -3.36
CA ILE A 387 2.02 -21.41 -4.41
C ILE A 387 2.85 -22.29 -5.35
N ARG A 388 3.44 -23.39 -4.86
CA ARG A 388 4.15 -24.38 -5.69
C ARG A 388 3.31 -25.01 -6.79
N ASN A 389 1.99 -25.08 -6.61
CA ASN A 389 1.10 -25.62 -7.63
C ASN A 389 0.85 -24.62 -8.77
N LEU A 390 1.28 -23.36 -8.60
CA LEU A 390 1.23 -22.33 -9.64
C LEU A 390 2.54 -22.25 -10.44
N ASP A 391 3.61 -22.90 -9.98
CA ASP A 391 4.93 -22.79 -10.61
C ASP A 391 4.91 -23.26 -12.07
N GLY A 392 5.53 -22.48 -12.96
CA GLY A 392 5.50 -22.72 -14.40
C GLY A 392 4.21 -22.30 -15.12
N ILE A 393 3.12 -21.98 -14.40
CA ILE A 393 1.87 -21.49 -15.01
C ILE A 393 1.98 -19.98 -15.24
N SER A 394 1.56 -19.50 -16.41
CA SER A 394 1.65 -18.07 -16.71
C SER A 394 0.66 -17.24 -15.89
N LEU A 395 1.04 -16.00 -15.55
CA LEU A 395 0.14 -15.04 -14.88
C LEU A 395 -1.17 -14.83 -15.66
N THR A 396 -1.14 -14.92 -16.99
CA THR A 396 -2.34 -14.79 -17.83
C THR A 396 -3.31 -15.96 -17.64
N GLU A 397 -2.81 -17.19 -17.58
CA GLU A 397 -3.62 -18.37 -17.33
C GLU A 397 -4.20 -18.37 -15.92
N ILE A 398 -3.37 -18.06 -14.92
CA ILE A 398 -3.81 -17.91 -13.53
C ILE A 398 -4.89 -16.83 -13.46
N SER A 399 -4.65 -15.67 -14.07
CA SER A 399 -5.59 -14.55 -14.08
C SER A 399 -6.95 -14.96 -14.68
N LYS A 400 -6.95 -15.67 -15.81
CA LYS A 400 -8.19 -16.16 -16.44
C LYS A 400 -9.00 -17.04 -15.49
N VAL A 401 -8.35 -17.99 -14.81
CA VAL A 401 -9.01 -18.90 -13.86
C VAL A 401 -9.57 -18.13 -12.67
N LEU A 402 -8.78 -17.27 -12.03
CA LEU A 402 -9.23 -16.55 -10.84
C LEU A 402 -10.32 -15.52 -11.14
N HIS A 403 -10.29 -14.86 -12.30
CA HIS A 403 -11.37 -13.96 -12.72
C HIS A 403 -12.67 -14.68 -13.04
N ASP A 404 -12.62 -15.86 -13.65
CA ASP A 404 -13.81 -16.69 -13.88
C ASP A 404 -14.47 -17.09 -12.56
N ILE A 405 -13.65 -17.50 -11.58
CA ILE A 405 -14.11 -17.82 -10.21
C ILE A 405 -14.75 -16.60 -9.55
N ASN A 406 -14.08 -15.44 -9.57
CA ASN A 406 -14.62 -14.21 -9.01
C ASN A 406 -15.96 -13.86 -9.64
N SER A 407 -16.06 -13.91 -10.97
CA SER A 407 -17.29 -13.60 -11.70
C SER A 407 -18.44 -14.52 -11.28
N LYS A 408 -18.21 -15.84 -11.26
CA LYS A 408 -19.21 -16.83 -10.87
C LYS A 408 -19.70 -16.62 -9.44
N LEU A 409 -18.78 -16.43 -8.50
CA LEU A 409 -19.12 -16.24 -7.09
C LEU A 409 -19.78 -14.89 -6.83
N THR A 410 -19.35 -13.81 -7.47
CA THR A 410 -20.01 -12.51 -7.36
C THR A 410 -21.44 -12.57 -7.90
N THR A 411 -21.67 -13.21 -9.05
CA THR A 411 -23.02 -13.42 -9.59
C THR A 411 -23.87 -14.25 -8.63
N TYR A 412 -23.34 -15.36 -8.13
CA TYR A 412 -24.02 -16.21 -7.16
C TYR A 412 -24.40 -15.44 -5.89
N CYS A 413 -23.46 -14.70 -5.31
CA CYS A 413 -23.73 -13.86 -4.14
C CYS A 413 -24.82 -12.84 -4.41
N LYS A 414 -24.79 -12.11 -5.55
CA LYS A 414 -25.86 -11.16 -5.87
C LYS A 414 -27.23 -11.83 -5.88
N THR A 415 -27.37 -12.95 -6.58
CA THR A 415 -28.64 -13.70 -6.66
C THR A 415 -29.08 -14.25 -5.30
N GLU A 416 -28.19 -14.88 -4.54
CA GLU A 416 -28.56 -15.45 -3.24
C GLU A 416 -28.90 -14.37 -2.21
N PHE A 417 -28.16 -13.25 -2.19
CA PHE A 417 -28.35 -12.20 -1.19
C PHE A 417 -29.46 -11.20 -1.54
N GLU A 418 -29.88 -11.06 -2.80
CA GLU A 418 -31.14 -10.37 -3.16
C GLU A 418 -32.38 -11.12 -2.63
N ASN A 419 -32.27 -12.43 -2.44
CA ASN A 419 -33.33 -13.29 -1.92
C ASN A 419 -33.40 -13.33 -0.38
N ILE A 420 -32.42 -12.74 0.32
CA ILE A 420 -32.42 -12.59 1.79
C ILE A 420 -33.03 -11.22 2.11
N LYS A 421 -34.36 -11.16 2.28
CA LYS A 421 -35.09 -9.98 2.77
C LYS A 421 -35.45 -10.12 4.24
#